data_AF-A0AAN6DLU5-F1
#
_entry.id   AF-A0AAN6DLU5-F1
#
_cell.length_a   1.000
_cell.length_b   1.000
_cell.length_c   1.000
_cell.angle_alpha   90.00
_cell.angle_beta   90.00
_cell.angle_gamma   90.00
#
_symmetry.space_group_name_H-M   'P 1'
#
loop_
_entity.id
_entity.type
_entity.pdbx_description
1 polymer ?
#
loop_
_entity_poly.entity_id
_entity_poly.type
_entity_poly.pdbx_seq_one_letter_code
_entity_poly.pdbx_strand_id
1 'polypeptide(L)'
;MGPMAAVRPERTVIGGSLEISRMINGLWQRADGHDKKSDIAVAVEVMDNLTHRGLDTFDMADHYGDAELHGSIHQMVPSSDWSQDLENAEAAVDLALRRMNQKKIHLLQYHAWDFSDDTYLHNLDHLRILQERGKIGLIGLTNTDAAHLELLLDSGFPIATNQIPTNVIDRRLTRGRMNDLCLKHDVGILAYATLLGGFLSEKWLRKSEPASMDELNWSLRKYLRFIWAAGGWGPFQVVLEALNTVAQRHGVSIAAVATRYVLDIPSVKAVIIGSRLSDDSEHYVERNLEAFQLNLSKEDLLVIQEAQEGLTDIPNDCGDEYRRAPILTAAGDTSHHFEETTAAKPTRGSCSWQTGRGYCRAVRAGNVIRISGTTANSPIPTIPAIGGCCARSQTVRVLDIIENALKALGSSLSDVVRTRIMIRDASVCEEVSRAHGWVFQMAGVRPANTLVTAGLVGDHMLVEIEAEAEVECAMAGVYSI
;
A
#
# COMPACT_ATOMS: atom_id res chain seq x y z
N MET A 1 -28.64 -37.27 13.13
CA MET A 1 -27.56 -36.30 12.89
C MET A 1 -28.07 -34.96 13.35
N GLY A 2 -27.44 -34.34 14.36
CA GLY A 2 -27.79 -32.96 14.72
C GLY A 2 -27.46 -32.03 13.55
N PRO A 3 -28.09 -30.85 13.43
CA PRO A 3 -27.70 -29.88 12.42
C PRO A 3 -26.20 -29.57 12.58
N MET A 4 -25.41 -29.79 11.54
CA MET A 4 -24.01 -29.33 11.52
C MET A 4 -24.03 -27.83 11.78
N ALA A 5 -23.23 -27.36 12.75
CA ALA A 5 -23.11 -25.94 13.01
C ALA A 5 -22.67 -25.23 11.72
N ALA A 6 -23.37 -24.17 11.34
CA ALA A 6 -23.01 -23.39 10.16
C ALA A 6 -21.58 -22.87 10.31
N VAL A 7 -20.77 -23.07 9.26
CA VAL A 7 -19.37 -22.62 9.22
C VAL A 7 -19.34 -21.09 9.30
N ARG A 8 -18.50 -20.57 10.18
CA ARG A 8 -18.31 -19.14 10.42
C ARG A 8 -16.86 -18.75 10.17
N PRO A 9 -16.59 -17.52 9.73
CA PRO A 9 -15.23 -17.04 9.62
C PRO A 9 -14.57 -16.98 11.00
N GLU A 10 -13.28 -17.27 11.05
CA GLU A 10 -12.44 -16.93 12.21
C GLU A 10 -12.50 -15.42 12.48
N ARG A 11 -12.25 -15.02 13.72
CA ARG A 11 -12.17 -13.60 14.12
C ARG A 11 -10.77 -13.26 14.59
N THR A 12 -10.41 -11.99 14.52
CA THR A 12 -9.12 -11.48 14.99
C THR A 12 -9.27 -10.07 15.54
N VAL A 13 -8.24 -9.58 16.22
CA VAL A 13 -8.19 -8.21 16.74
C VAL A 13 -7.09 -7.45 16.01
N ILE A 14 -7.43 -6.24 15.54
CA ILE A 14 -6.51 -5.27 14.96
C ILE A 14 -6.38 -4.04 15.86
N GLY A 15 -5.18 -3.44 15.89
CA GLY A 15 -4.88 -2.27 16.72
C GLY A 15 -5.16 -2.47 18.22
N GLY A 16 -5.12 -3.71 18.70
CA GLY A 16 -5.37 -4.08 20.11
C GLY A 16 -6.81 -3.90 20.60
N SER A 17 -7.74 -3.36 19.79
CA SER A 17 -9.08 -2.99 20.28
C SER A 17 -10.24 -3.32 19.35
N LEU A 18 -10.03 -3.49 18.05
CA LEU A 18 -11.10 -3.71 17.09
C LEU A 18 -11.12 -5.18 16.65
N GLU A 19 -12.15 -5.91 17.07
CA GLU A 19 -12.39 -7.27 16.62
C GLU A 19 -13.08 -7.26 15.25
N ILE A 20 -12.55 -8.04 14.31
CA ILE A 20 -13.07 -8.17 12.94
C ILE A 20 -13.18 -9.64 12.52
N SER A 21 -14.01 -9.91 11.52
CA SER A 21 -13.95 -11.14 10.76
C SER A 21 -12.62 -11.22 10.00
N ARG A 22 -11.98 -12.40 9.98
CA ARG A 22 -10.80 -12.65 9.15
C ARG A 22 -11.10 -12.70 7.66
N MET A 23 -12.37 -12.60 7.27
CA MET A 23 -12.79 -12.33 5.91
C MET A 23 -13.64 -11.06 5.88
N ILE A 24 -13.14 -10.07 5.16
CA ILE A 24 -13.77 -8.77 4.95
C ILE A 24 -14.48 -8.79 3.59
N ASN A 25 -15.71 -8.29 3.57
CA ASN A 25 -16.47 -8.10 2.34
C ASN A 25 -16.01 -6.81 1.66
N GLY A 26 -15.27 -6.92 0.56
CA GLY A 26 -14.94 -5.77 -0.27
C GLY A 26 -16.12 -5.38 -1.15
N LEU A 27 -16.46 -4.09 -1.17
CA LEU A 27 -17.61 -3.55 -1.90
C LEU A 27 -17.25 -2.85 -3.22
N TRP A 28 -16.02 -3.04 -3.72
CA TRP A 28 -15.51 -2.34 -4.91
C TRP A 28 -16.32 -2.60 -6.19
N GLN A 29 -17.07 -3.71 -6.27
CA GLN A 29 -17.94 -3.97 -7.42
C GLN A 29 -19.08 -2.95 -7.56
N ARG A 30 -19.35 -2.15 -6.52
CA ARG A 30 -20.33 -1.06 -6.56
C ARG A 30 -19.78 0.25 -7.13
N ALA A 31 -18.46 0.35 -7.33
CA ALA A 31 -17.85 1.48 -8.02
C ALA A 31 -18.40 1.60 -9.45
N ASP A 32 -18.60 2.84 -9.91
CA ASP A 32 -19.15 3.12 -11.25
C ASP A 32 -18.38 2.35 -12.34
N GLY A 33 -19.12 1.61 -13.17
CA GLY A 33 -18.57 0.85 -14.31
C GLY A 33 -18.27 -0.64 -14.05
N HIS A 34 -18.43 -1.15 -12.82
CA HIS A 34 -18.19 -2.57 -12.51
C HIS A 34 -19.41 -3.49 -12.58
N ASP A 35 -20.60 -3.02 -12.21
CA ASP A 35 -21.88 -3.76 -12.30
C ASP A 35 -23.06 -2.79 -12.56
N LYS A 36 -24.21 -3.32 -13.01
CA LYS A 36 -25.46 -2.53 -13.12
C LYS A 36 -25.86 -2.05 -11.72
N LYS A 37 -26.43 -0.83 -11.59
CA LYS A 37 -26.98 -0.30 -10.33
C LYS A 37 -27.83 -1.37 -9.64
N SER A 38 -27.32 -1.92 -8.53
CA SER A 38 -28.03 -2.90 -7.70
C SER A 38 -29.12 -2.19 -6.90
N ASP A 39 -30.26 -2.87 -6.70
CA ASP A 39 -31.31 -2.38 -5.81
C ASP A 39 -30.79 -2.27 -4.37
N ILE A 40 -30.96 -1.11 -3.74
CA ILE A 40 -30.51 -0.84 -2.37
C ILE A 40 -31.17 -1.81 -1.38
N ALA A 41 -32.45 -2.16 -1.59
CA ALA A 41 -33.15 -3.09 -0.70
C ALA A 41 -32.52 -4.49 -0.72
N VAL A 42 -32.20 -4.99 -1.91
CA VAL A 42 -31.50 -6.27 -2.11
C VAL A 42 -30.11 -6.22 -1.48
N ALA A 43 -29.38 -5.11 -1.66
CA ALA A 43 -28.06 -4.95 -1.07
C ALA A 43 -28.09 -5.01 0.48
N VAL A 44 -29.07 -4.36 1.11
CA VAL A 44 -29.26 -4.42 2.57
C VAL A 44 -29.57 -5.85 3.03
N GLU A 45 -30.48 -6.56 2.35
CA GLU A 45 -30.83 -7.94 2.69
C GLU A 45 -29.63 -8.89 2.59
N VAL A 46 -28.81 -8.75 1.54
CA VAL A 46 -27.58 -9.54 1.39
C VAL A 46 -26.57 -9.21 2.50
N MET A 47 -26.39 -7.93 2.84
CA MET A 47 -25.50 -7.52 3.93
C MET A 47 -25.96 -8.03 5.30
N ASP A 48 -27.27 -8.04 5.54
CA ASP A 48 -27.84 -8.64 6.75
C ASP A 48 -27.55 -10.14 6.78
N ASN A 49 -27.73 -10.87 5.68
CA ASN A 49 -27.41 -12.30 5.59
C ASN A 49 -25.92 -12.57 5.87
N LEU A 50 -25.02 -11.80 5.24
CA LEU A 50 -23.57 -11.87 5.50
C LEU A 50 -23.25 -11.68 6.98
N THR A 51 -23.86 -10.67 7.61
CA THR A 51 -23.69 -10.37 9.04
C THR A 51 -24.15 -11.52 9.92
N HIS A 52 -25.32 -12.12 9.64
CA HIS A 52 -25.84 -13.28 10.38
C HIS A 52 -24.92 -14.51 10.29
N ARG A 53 -24.15 -14.63 9.20
CA ARG A 53 -23.14 -15.67 8.98
C ARG A 53 -21.76 -15.35 9.56
N GLY A 54 -21.61 -14.19 10.21
CA GLY A 54 -20.36 -13.74 10.83
C GLY A 54 -19.42 -12.97 9.89
N LEU A 55 -19.85 -12.69 8.65
CA LEU A 55 -19.16 -11.83 7.69
C LEU A 55 -19.64 -10.38 7.87
N ASP A 56 -19.41 -9.84 9.06
CA ASP A 56 -19.92 -8.55 9.55
C ASP A 56 -18.95 -7.37 9.33
N THR A 57 -17.84 -7.62 8.63
CA THR A 57 -16.80 -6.62 8.35
C THR A 57 -16.84 -6.27 6.87
N PHE A 58 -16.98 -4.98 6.56
CA PHE A 58 -17.12 -4.46 5.20
C PHE A 58 -16.04 -3.41 4.94
N ASP A 59 -15.38 -3.54 3.79
CA ASP A 59 -14.40 -2.60 3.24
C ASP A 59 -15.04 -1.81 2.11
N MET A 60 -14.99 -0.49 2.25
CA MET A 60 -15.55 0.47 1.30
C MET A 60 -14.59 1.64 1.10
N ALA A 61 -14.77 2.39 0.01
CA ALA A 61 -13.97 3.56 -0.29
C ALA A 61 -14.82 4.71 -0.84
N ASP A 62 -14.36 5.96 -0.70
CA ASP A 62 -15.06 7.14 -1.20
C ASP A 62 -15.37 7.07 -2.72
N HIS A 63 -14.54 6.35 -3.48
CA HIS A 63 -14.69 6.16 -4.92
C HIS A 63 -15.55 4.94 -5.32
N TYR A 64 -16.16 4.23 -4.36
CA TYR A 64 -17.01 3.05 -4.63
C TYR A 64 -18.49 3.41 -4.86
N GLY A 65 -18.83 4.68 -5.05
CA GLY A 65 -20.19 5.13 -5.35
C GLY A 65 -21.15 4.92 -4.17
N ASP A 66 -22.38 4.45 -4.44
CA ASP A 66 -23.47 4.29 -3.46
C ASP A 66 -23.24 3.17 -2.41
N ALA A 67 -21.99 2.76 -2.16
CA ALA A 67 -21.60 1.66 -1.27
C ALA A 67 -21.89 1.92 0.23
N GLU A 68 -22.40 3.09 0.58
CA GLU A 68 -22.40 3.69 1.92
C GLU A 68 -23.51 3.18 2.86
N LEU A 69 -23.90 1.91 2.73
CA LEU A 69 -25.06 1.37 3.44
C LEU A 69 -24.73 0.79 4.82
N HIS A 70 -23.57 0.10 4.98
CA HIS A 70 -23.07 -0.42 6.25
C HIS A 70 -21.54 -0.68 6.15
N GLY A 71 -20.71 0.24 6.66
CA GLY A 71 -19.25 0.13 6.60
C GLY A 71 -18.60 0.07 7.98
N SER A 72 -17.76 -0.93 8.22
CA SER A 72 -16.92 -1.01 9.43
C SER A 72 -15.50 -0.52 9.15
N ILE A 73 -15.02 -0.66 7.92
CA ILE A 73 -13.69 -0.25 7.46
C ILE A 73 -13.87 0.70 6.27
N HIS A 74 -13.31 1.90 6.36
CA HIS A 74 -13.46 2.94 5.35
C HIS A 74 -12.10 3.36 4.80
N GLN A 75 -11.91 3.20 3.50
CA GLN A 75 -10.73 3.65 2.78
C GLN A 75 -10.99 5.05 2.22
N MET A 76 -10.12 6.00 2.56
CA MET A 76 -10.21 7.36 2.03
C MET A 76 -9.03 7.65 1.12
N VAL A 77 -9.33 8.23 -0.04
CA VAL A 77 -8.33 8.85 -0.90
C VAL A 77 -8.36 10.34 -0.61
N PRO A 78 -7.38 10.89 0.12
CA PRO A 78 -7.37 12.29 0.52
C PRO A 78 -7.21 13.20 -0.70
N SER A 79 -7.80 14.40 -0.66
CA SER A 79 -7.50 15.46 -1.61
C SER A 79 -6.31 16.32 -1.12
N SER A 80 -5.66 17.04 -2.03
CA SER A 80 -4.58 17.98 -1.70
C SER A 80 -4.98 19.01 -0.64
N ASP A 81 -6.25 19.38 -0.60
CA ASP A 81 -6.78 20.42 0.28
C ASP A 81 -6.82 20.00 1.75
N TRP A 82 -6.78 18.69 2.04
CA TRP A 82 -6.72 18.17 3.41
C TRP A 82 -5.42 18.55 4.11
N SER A 83 -4.33 18.67 3.36
CA SER A 83 -3.01 19.01 3.93
C SER A 83 -2.88 20.49 4.27
N GLN A 84 -3.73 21.33 3.65
CA GLN A 84 -3.70 22.77 3.86
C GLN A 84 -4.37 23.16 5.19
N ASP A 85 -5.43 22.45 5.57
CA ASP A 85 -6.19 22.73 6.79
C ASP A 85 -6.88 21.48 7.36
N LEU A 86 -6.82 21.33 8.68
CA LEU A 86 -7.54 20.32 9.45
C LEU A 86 -9.06 20.39 9.20
N GLU A 87 -9.62 21.58 8.98
CA GLU A 87 -11.06 21.74 8.70
C GLU A 87 -11.51 20.97 7.46
N ASN A 88 -10.68 20.93 6.41
CA ASN A 88 -10.99 20.20 5.17
C ASN A 88 -10.98 18.68 5.40
N ALA A 89 -9.97 18.19 6.12
CA ALA A 89 -9.89 16.77 6.50
C ALA A 89 -11.08 16.37 7.38
N GLU A 90 -11.45 17.22 8.35
CA GLU A 90 -12.59 16.99 9.23
C GLU A 90 -13.92 16.99 8.47
N ALA A 91 -14.12 17.91 7.52
CA ALA A 91 -15.31 17.96 6.68
C ALA A 91 -15.50 16.69 5.84
N ALA A 92 -14.41 16.12 5.32
CA ALA A 92 -14.45 14.87 4.57
C ALA A 92 -14.79 13.67 5.46
N VAL A 93 -14.21 13.59 6.66
CA VAL A 93 -14.57 12.56 7.65
C VAL A 93 -16.03 12.71 8.09
N ASP A 94 -16.51 13.93 8.31
CA ASP A 94 -17.91 14.20 8.68
C ASP A 94 -18.89 13.87 7.54
N LEU A 95 -18.48 14.04 6.28
CA LEU A 95 -19.25 13.60 5.13
C LEU A 95 -19.38 12.07 5.10
N ALA A 96 -18.27 11.34 5.27
CA ALA A 96 -18.27 9.87 5.32
C ALA A 96 -19.12 9.34 6.50
N LEU A 97 -18.97 9.93 7.69
CA LEU A 97 -19.78 9.60 8.88
C LEU A 97 -21.27 9.80 8.64
N ARG A 98 -21.67 10.93 8.04
CA ARG A 98 -23.07 11.22 7.71
C ARG A 98 -23.64 10.22 6.71
N ARG A 99 -22.86 9.86 5.68
CA ARG A 99 -23.25 8.92 4.63
C ARG A 99 -23.48 7.51 5.16
N MET A 100 -22.58 7.02 6.01
CA MET A 100 -22.72 5.73 6.69
C MET A 100 -23.71 5.74 7.86
N ASN A 101 -24.27 6.92 8.21
CA ASN A 101 -25.07 7.14 9.41
C ASN A 101 -24.37 6.64 10.70
N GLN A 102 -23.07 6.92 10.82
CA GLN A 102 -22.23 6.54 11.95
C GLN A 102 -21.73 7.76 12.71
N LYS A 103 -21.38 7.57 13.99
CA LYS A 103 -20.70 8.59 14.80
C LYS A 103 -19.18 8.46 14.81
N LYS A 104 -18.68 7.30 14.36
CA LYS A 104 -17.26 6.95 14.38
C LYS A 104 -16.93 6.02 13.22
N ILE A 105 -15.82 6.28 12.55
CA ILE A 105 -15.21 5.34 11.60
C ILE A 105 -14.33 4.39 12.42
N HIS A 106 -14.62 3.08 12.43
CA HIS A 106 -13.88 2.14 13.29
C HIS A 106 -12.42 1.99 12.84
N LEU A 107 -12.18 1.88 11.52
CA LEU A 107 -10.87 1.90 10.89
C LEU A 107 -10.91 2.80 9.65
N LEU A 108 -10.05 3.81 9.61
CA LEU A 108 -9.82 4.65 8.43
C LEU A 108 -8.51 4.24 7.76
N GLN A 109 -8.56 3.85 6.49
CA GLN A 109 -7.36 3.48 5.71
C GLN A 109 -6.94 4.63 4.81
N TYR A 110 -5.68 5.04 4.93
CA TYR A 110 -5.10 6.17 4.19
C TYR A 110 -4.19 5.68 3.05
N HIS A 111 -4.45 6.14 1.83
CA HIS A 111 -3.62 5.80 0.66
C HIS A 111 -2.73 7.01 0.26
N ALA A 112 -1.41 6.83 0.36
CA ALA A 112 -0.43 7.81 -0.12
C ALA A 112 0.02 7.50 -1.56
N TRP A 113 -0.05 8.52 -2.44
CA TRP A 113 0.34 8.40 -3.85
C TRP A 113 1.79 8.77 -4.13
N ASP A 114 2.31 9.79 -3.45
CA ASP A 114 3.69 10.25 -3.58
C ASP A 114 4.26 10.48 -2.18
N PHE A 115 5.36 9.79 -1.86
CA PHE A 115 6.05 9.93 -0.58
C PHE A 115 7.12 11.03 -0.57
N SER A 116 7.47 11.58 -1.74
CA SER A 116 8.36 12.74 -1.84
C SER A 116 7.64 14.05 -1.46
N ASP A 117 6.32 14.09 -1.55
CA ASP A 117 5.49 15.23 -1.14
C ASP A 117 5.09 15.11 0.33
N ASP A 118 5.26 16.18 1.12
CA ASP A 118 4.96 16.20 2.56
C ASP A 118 3.46 16.15 2.88
N THR A 119 2.60 16.31 1.88
CA THR A 119 1.12 16.28 1.99
C THR A 119 0.64 15.09 2.83
N TYR A 120 1.23 13.90 2.68
CA TYR A 120 0.77 12.73 3.45
C TYR A 120 1.07 12.81 4.94
N LEU A 121 2.18 13.46 5.33
CA LEU A 121 2.53 13.64 6.74
C LEU A 121 1.55 14.59 7.42
N HIS A 122 1.17 15.68 6.75
CA HIS A 122 0.14 16.60 7.23
C HIS A 122 -1.22 15.93 7.36
N ASN A 123 -1.63 15.16 6.34
CA ASN A 123 -2.89 14.44 6.38
C ASN A 123 -2.92 13.42 7.54
N LEU A 124 -1.86 12.65 7.75
CA LEU A 124 -1.78 11.70 8.86
C LEU A 124 -1.80 12.41 10.24
N ASP A 125 -1.20 13.59 10.36
CA ASP A 125 -1.28 14.40 11.58
C ASP A 125 -2.71 14.87 11.86
N HIS A 126 -3.42 15.33 10.83
CA HIS A 126 -4.84 15.68 10.93
C HIS A 126 -5.70 14.47 11.33
N LEU A 127 -5.47 13.31 10.72
CA LEU A 127 -6.18 12.07 11.07
C LEU A 127 -5.92 11.64 12.51
N ARG A 128 -4.71 11.83 13.03
CA ARG A 128 -4.39 11.61 14.46
C ARG A 128 -5.22 12.53 15.36
N ILE A 129 -5.35 13.82 15.03
CA ILE A 129 -6.19 14.76 15.78
C ILE A 129 -7.67 14.31 15.75
N LEU A 130 -8.17 13.85 14.60
CA LEU A 130 -9.55 13.35 14.48
C LEU A 130 -9.76 12.02 15.23
N GLN A 131 -8.73 11.19 15.35
CA GLN A 131 -8.72 10.00 16.21
C GLN A 131 -8.81 10.39 17.69
N GLU A 132 -8.02 11.36 18.15
CA GLU A 132 -8.08 11.90 19.51
C GLU A 132 -9.46 12.51 19.83
N ARG A 133 -10.11 13.14 18.86
CA ARG A 133 -11.49 13.65 18.95
C ARG A 133 -12.56 12.55 18.92
N GLY A 134 -12.18 11.29 18.71
CA GLY A 134 -13.07 10.14 18.72
C GLY A 134 -13.87 9.89 17.44
N LYS A 135 -13.64 10.69 16.38
CA LYS A 135 -14.29 10.49 15.07
C LYS A 135 -13.72 9.28 14.32
N ILE A 136 -12.46 8.95 14.57
CA ILE A 136 -11.75 7.78 14.02
C ILE A 136 -11.36 6.85 15.17
N GLY A 137 -11.49 5.54 14.98
CA GLY A 137 -11.03 4.53 15.92
C GLY A 137 -9.57 4.18 15.74
N LEU A 138 -9.26 3.57 14.60
CA LEU A 138 -7.92 3.16 14.20
C LEU A 138 -7.55 3.83 12.88
N ILE A 139 -6.25 4.09 12.70
CA ILE A 139 -5.69 4.57 11.44
C ILE A 139 -4.94 3.39 10.81
N GLY A 140 -5.28 3.07 9.56
CA GLY A 140 -4.57 2.13 8.71
C GLY A 140 -4.01 2.83 7.48
N LEU A 141 -3.17 2.13 6.75
CA LEU A 141 -2.61 2.57 5.47
C LEU A 141 -3.09 1.66 4.34
N THR A 142 -2.93 2.12 3.10
CA THR A 142 -3.13 1.31 1.89
C THR A 142 -1.93 1.45 0.98
N ASN A 143 -1.46 0.33 0.43
CA ASN A 143 -0.37 0.23 -0.52
C ASN A 143 0.89 0.98 -0.04
N THR A 144 1.20 0.97 1.25
CA THR A 144 2.44 1.57 1.77
C THR A 144 3.53 0.51 1.78
N ASP A 145 4.69 0.82 1.20
CA ASP A 145 5.85 -0.10 1.20
C ASP A 145 6.53 -0.18 2.59
N ALA A 146 7.42 -1.15 2.77
CA ALA A 146 8.00 -1.41 4.09
C ALA A 146 8.96 -0.29 4.53
N ALA A 147 9.54 0.48 3.61
CA ALA A 147 10.41 1.60 3.97
C ALA A 147 9.60 2.76 4.56
N HIS A 148 8.50 3.13 3.91
CA HIS A 148 7.64 4.22 4.36
C HIS A 148 6.76 3.82 5.55
N LEU A 149 6.30 2.56 5.65
CA LEU A 149 5.61 2.08 6.85
C LEU A 149 6.51 2.20 8.08
N GLU A 150 7.76 1.77 7.97
CA GLU A 150 8.70 1.86 9.09
C GLU A 150 9.07 3.29 9.43
N LEU A 151 9.25 4.15 8.43
CA LEU A 151 9.45 5.58 8.62
C LEU A 151 8.30 6.20 9.43
N LEU A 152 7.05 5.88 9.10
CA LEU A 152 5.88 6.38 9.82
C LEU A 152 5.82 5.85 11.27
N LEU A 153 6.07 4.55 11.46
CA LEU A 153 6.09 3.93 12.79
C LEU A 153 7.20 4.53 13.67
N ASP A 154 8.42 4.69 13.13
CA ASP A 154 9.54 5.30 13.85
C ASP A 154 9.33 6.79 14.13
N SER A 155 8.45 7.45 13.37
CA SER A 155 8.00 8.84 13.62
C SER A 155 6.92 8.93 14.70
N GLY A 156 6.39 7.80 15.17
CA GLY A 156 5.36 7.74 16.21
C GLY A 156 3.92 7.82 15.72
N PHE A 157 3.66 7.59 14.42
CA PHE A 157 2.28 7.50 13.93
C PHE A 157 1.62 6.18 14.40
N PRO A 158 0.39 6.22 14.96
CA PRO A 158 -0.29 5.04 15.49
C PRO A 158 -0.98 4.25 14.37
N ILE A 159 -0.20 3.53 13.56
CA ILE A 159 -0.70 2.74 12.42
C ILE A 159 -1.11 1.34 12.89
N ALA A 160 -2.38 0.98 12.69
CA ALA A 160 -2.95 -0.32 13.09
C ALA A 160 -2.93 -1.36 11.98
N THR A 161 -3.09 -0.95 10.72
CA THR A 161 -3.13 -1.87 9.58
C THR A 161 -2.44 -1.31 8.35
N ASN A 162 -2.06 -2.19 7.42
CA ASN A 162 -1.67 -1.84 6.06
C ASN A 162 -2.38 -2.77 5.08
N GLN A 163 -3.18 -2.20 4.17
CA GLN A 163 -3.90 -2.93 3.14
C GLN A 163 -3.05 -3.03 1.87
N ILE A 164 -2.65 -4.24 1.49
CA ILE A 164 -1.72 -4.49 0.37
C ILE A 164 -2.17 -5.71 -0.46
N PRO A 165 -1.75 -5.83 -1.74
CA PRO A 165 -2.05 -7.04 -2.48
C PRO A 165 -1.28 -8.21 -1.89
N THR A 166 -1.96 -9.33 -1.67
CA THR A 166 -1.33 -10.56 -1.17
C THR A 166 -2.08 -11.75 -1.72
N ASN A 167 -1.36 -12.65 -2.38
CA ASN A 167 -1.90 -13.84 -3.03
C ASN A 167 -0.80 -14.89 -3.17
N VAL A 168 -1.15 -16.07 -3.69
CA VAL A 168 -0.22 -17.20 -3.76
C VAL A 168 0.98 -16.96 -4.68
N ILE A 169 0.89 -16.06 -5.68
CA ILE A 169 2.03 -15.81 -6.60
C ILE A 169 2.85 -14.57 -6.21
N ASP A 170 2.26 -13.63 -5.48
CA ASP A 170 2.95 -12.43 -5.00
C ASP A 170 3.68 -12.72 -3.69
N ARG A 171 4.99 -13.00 -3.79
CA ARG A 171 5.86 -13.33 -2.65
C ARG A 171 6.51 -12.12 -1.98
N ARG A 172 6.18 -10.89 -2.37
CA ARG A 172 6.79 -9.68 -1.77
C ARG A 172 6.53 -9.59 -0.27
N LEU A 173 5.34 -10.00 0.20
CA LEU A 173 5.03 -10.02 1.63
C LEU A 173 5.90 -11.04 2.41
N THR A 174 6.06 -12.26 1.89
CA THR A 174 6.69 -13.37 2.61
C THR A 174 8.21 -13.45 2.44
N ARG A 175 8.76 -12.94 1.33
CA ARG A 175 10.21 -12.88 1.08
C ARG A 175 10.81 -11.50 1.37
N GLY A 176 9.98 -10.45 1.38
CA GLY A 176 10.40 -9.08 1.67
C GLY A 176 10.39 -8.73 3.15
N ARG A 177 10.55 -7.45 3.46
CA ARG A 177 10.62 -6.92 4.84
C ARG A 177 9.25 -6.71 5.49
N MET A 178 8.18 -6.63 4.68
CA MET A 178 6.86 -6.20 5.15
C MET A 178 6.29 -7.11 6.25
N ASN A 179 6.38 -8.44 6.10
CA ASN A 179 5.85 -9.37 7.09
C ASN A 179 6.54 -9.19 8.46
N ASP A 180 7.87 -9.19 8.48
CA ASP A 180 8.65 -9.08 9.72
C ASP A 180 8.46 -7.72 10.40
N LEU A 181 8.38 -6.65 9.59
CA LEU A 181 8.08 -5.30 10.08
C LEU A 181 6.70 -5.25 10.75
N CYS A 182 5.69 -5.81 10.09
CA CYS A 182 4.33 -5.86 10.62
C CYS A 182 4.25 -6.64 11.93
N LEU A 183 4.92 -7.80 12.01
CA LEU A 183 4.99 -8.58 13.24
C LEU A 183 5.70 -7.84 14.38
N LYS A 184 6.81 -7.15 14.07
CA LYS A 184 7.59 -6.40 15.06
C LYS A 184 6.80 -5.23 15.67
N HIS A 185 5.94 -4.57 14.88
CA HIS A 185 5.20 -3.37 15.30
C HIS A 185 3.70 -3.62 15.54
N ASP A 186 3.24 -4.88 15.53
CA ASP A 186 1.82 -5.28 15.63
C ASP A 186 0.90 -4.56 14.62
N VAL A 187 1.39 -4.38 13.40
CA VAL A 187 0.59 -3.86 12.28
C VAL A 187 -0.09 -5.04 11.58
N GLY A 188 -1.42 -4.98 11.44
CA GLY A 188 -2.18 -6.01 10.74
C GLY A 188 -2.18 -5.84 9.22
N ILE A 189 -1.86 -6.89 8.46
CA ILE A 189 -2.10 -6.89 7.02
C ILE A 189 -3.57 -7.18 6.72
N LEU A 190 -4.19 -6.33 5.91
CA LEU A 190 -5.48 -6.56 5.27
C LEU A 190 -5.21 -6.91 3.80
N ALA A 191 -5.25 -8.21 3.47
CA ALA A 191 -4.84 -8.72 2.18
C ALA A 191 -5.96 -8.59 1.15
N TYR A 192 -5.78 -7.73 0.14
CA TYR A 192 -6.63 -7.76 -1.05
C TYR A 192 -5.93 -8.51 -2.20
N ALA A 193 -6.60 -8.67 -3.34
CA ALA A 193 -6.09 -9.40 -4.50
C ALA A 193 -5.88 -10.91 -4.27
N THR A 194 -6.36 -11.45 -3.15
CA THR A 194 -6.20 -12.85 -2.71
C THR A 194 -6.52 -13.87 -3.81
N LEU A 195 -7.52 -13.58 -4.65
CA LEU A 195 -7.98 -14.46 -5.73
C LEU A 195 -7.60 -14.00 -7.14
N LEU A 196 -6.77 -12.95 -7.27
CA LEU A 196 -6.34 -12.40 -8.56
C LEU A 196 -7.52 -12.09 -9.50
N GLY A 197 -8.59 -11.47 -8.97
CA GLY A 197 -9.80 -11.15 -9.74
C GLY A 197 -10.58 -12.38 -10.24
N GLY A 198 -10.29 -13.56 -9.67
CA GLY A 198 -10.90 -14.84 -10.03
C GLY A 198 -9.98 -15.78 -10.83
N PHE A 199 -8.75 -15.39 -11.15
CA PHE A 199 -7.78 -16.28 -11.81
C PHE A 199 -7.43 -17.51 -10.98
N LEU A 200 -7.43 -17.40 -9.65
CA LEU A 200 -7.22 -18.53 -8.72
C LEU A 200 -8.50 -19.36 -8.56
N SER A 201 -8.94 -20.00 -9.64
CA SER A 201 -10.14 -20.85 -9.67
C SER A 201 -10.05 -21.97 -10.72
N GLU A 202 -10.92 -22.97 -10.59
CA GLU A 202 -10.98 -24.12 -11.50
C GLU A 202 -11.26 -23.70 -12.96
N LYS A 203 -11.91 -22.54 -13.15
CA LYS A 203 -12.23 -21.97 -14.46
C LYS A 203 -10.98 -21.81 -15.34
N TRP A 204 -9.84 -21.49 -14.74
CA TRP A 204 -8.60 -21.16 -15.44
C TRP A 204 -7.58 -22.29 -15.45
N LEU A 205 -7.85 -23.39 -14.75
CA LEU A 205 -6.98 -24.55 -14.70
C LEU A 205 -6.87 -25.21 -16.07
N ARG A 206 -5.63 -25.42 -16.54
CA ARG A 206 -5.27 -26.02 -17.84
C ARG A 206 -5.88 -25.29 -19.03
N LYS A 207 -6.15 -23.99 -18.89
CA LYS A 207 -6.56 -23.12 -19.98
C LYS A 207 -5.35 -22.44 -20.60
N SER A 208 -5.45 -22.12 -21.88
CA SER A 208 -4.54 -21.17 -22.50
C SER A 208 -4.74 -19.79 -21.89
N GLU A 209 -3.68 -18.98 -21.94
CA GLU A 209 -3.77 -17.57 -21.57
C GLU A 209 -4.86 -16.86 -22.39
N PRO A 210 -5.61 -15.90 -21.81
CA PRO A 210 -6.53 -15.06 -22.56
C PRO A 210 -5.82 -14.40 -23.76
N ALA A 211 -6.39 -14.56 -24.96
CA ALA A 211 -5.81 -14.02 -26.18
C ALA A 211 -5.90 -12.49 -26.26
N SER A 212 -6.86 -11.88 -25.57
CA SER A 212 -7.06 -10.43 -25.53
C SER A 212 -7.45 -9.96 -24.13
N MET A 213 -6.83 -8.85 -23.70
CA MET A 213 -7.23 -8.15 -22.48
C MET A 213 -8.62 -7.52 -22.58
N ASP A 214 -9.11 -7.25 -23.79
CA ASP A 214 -10.39 -6.58 -23.98
C ASP A 214 -11.59 -7.45 -23.60
N GLU A 215 -11.42 -8.77 -23.68
CA GLU A 215 -12.40 -9.77 -23.25
C GLU A 215 -12.45 -9.94 -21.72
N LEU A 216 -11.47 -9.37 -21.01
CA LEU A 216 -11.37 -9.45 -19.56
C LEU A 216 -12.06 -8.26 -18.91
N ASN A 217 -12.72 -8.54 -17.78
CA ASN A 217 -13.19 -7.48 -16.90
C ASN A 217 -12.00 -6.71 -16.29
N TRP A 218 -12.28 -5.54 -15.72
CA TRP A 218 -11.28 -4.64 -15.15
C TRP A 218 -10.32 -5.31 -14.15
N SER A 219 -10.85 -6.14 -13.25
CA SER A 219 -10.04 -6.86 -12.26
C SER A 219 -9.10 -7.87 -12.92
N LEU A 220 -9.62 -8.67 -13.86
CA LEU A 220 -8.80 -9.65 -14.59
C LEU A 220 -7.71 -8.96 -15.42
N ARG A 221 -7.97 -7.79 -16.03
CA ARG A 221 -6.92 -7.01 -16.71
C ARG A 221 -5.79 -6.63 -15.75
N LYS A 222 -6.12 -6.15 -14.55
CA LYS A 222 -5.13 -5.82 -13.51
C LYS A 222 -4.29 -7.05 -13.15
N TYR A 223 -4.94 -8.15 -12.80
CA TYR A 223 -4.24 -9.30 -12.24
C TYR A 223 -3.55 -10.19 -13.28
N LEU A 224 -3.90 -10.08 -14.56
CA LEU A 224 -3.09 -10.67 -15.62
C LEU A 224 -1.68 -10.05 -15.66
N ARG A 225 -1.55 -8.75 -15.34
CA ARG A 225 -0.23 -8.10 -15.21
C ARG A 225 0.57 -8.63 -14.03
N PHE A 226 -0.08 -8.97 -12.91
CA PHE A 226 0.59 -9.66 -11.80
C PHE A 226 1.12 -11.03 -12.24
N ILE A 227 0.34 -11.78 -13.00
CA ILE A 227 0.77 -13.07 -13.56
C ILE A 227 1.98 -12.89 -14.49
N TRP A 228 1.97 -11.88 -15.37
CA TRP A 228 3.12 -11.56 -16.21
C TRP A 228 4.36 -11.17 -15.41
N ALA A 229 4.21 -10.29 -14.41
CA ALA A 229 5.30 -9.89 -13.52
C ALA A 229 5.87 -11.08 -12.73
N ALA A 230 5.04 -12.08 -12.42
CA ALA A 230 5.42 -13.30 -11.72
C ALA A 230 6.01 -14.41 -12.63
N GLY A 231 6.32 -14.11 -13.89
CA GLY A 231 6.93 -15.07 -14.84
C GLY A 231 5.98 -15.62 -15.91
N GLY A 232 4.74 -15.14 -15.96
CA GLY A 232 3.79 -15.45 -17.04
C GLY A 232 2.88 -16.65 -16.79
N TRP A 233 2.08 -16.98 -17.81
CA TRP A 233 0.98 -17.94 -17.67
C TRP A 233 1.43 -19.37 -17.39
N GLY A 234 2.57 -19.81 -17.95
CA GLY A 234 3.11 -21.16 -17.73
C GLY A 234 3.38 -21.46 -16.26
N PRO A 235 4.27 -20.70 -15.59
CA PRO A 235 4.49 -20.81 -14.14
C PRO A 235 3.21 -20.66 -13.32
N PHE A 236 2.32 -19.74 -13.70
CA PHE A 236 1.03 -19.59 -13.04
C PHE A 236 0.15 -20.86 -13.12
N GLN A 237 0.15 -21.58 -14.25
CA GLN A 237 -0.58 -22.86 -14.38
C GLN A 237 0.00 -23.94 -13.46
N VAL A 238 1.31 -23.98 -13.25
CA VAL A 238 1.95 -24.91 -12.29
C VAL A 238 1.45 -24.63 -10.87
N VAL A 239 1.36 -23.36 -10.48
CA VAL A 239 0.78 -22.97 -9.18
C VAL A 239 -0.70 -23.35 -9.09
N LEU A 240 -1.49 -23.14 -10.15
CA LEU A 240 -2.89 -23.58 -10.18
C LEU A 240 -3.05 -25.10 -10.04
N GLU A 241 -2.19 -25.90 -10.66
CA GLU A 241 -2.20 -27.35 -10.52
C GLU A 241 -1.83 -27.81 -9.11
N ALA A 242 -0.87 -27.15 -8.47
CA ALA A 242 -0.50 -27.39 -7.08
C ALA A 242 -1.67 -27.06 -6.13
N LEU A 243 -2.29 -25.89 -6.29
CA LEU A 243 -3.48 -25.52 -5.53
C LEU A 243 -4.63 -26.48 -5.76
N ASN A 244 -4.87 -26.92 -7.00
CA ASN A 244 -5.88 -27.93 -7.30
C ASN A 244 -5.57 -29.28 -6.63
N THR A 245 -4.31 -29.70 -6.58
CA THR A 245 -3.91 -30.95 -5.91
C THR A 245 -4.27 -30.93 -4.43
N VAL A 246 -4.00 -29.81 -3.76
CA VAL A 246 -4.40 -29.59 -2.36
C VAL A 246 -5.92 -29.51 -2.25
N ALA A 247 -6.59 -28.80 -3.16
CA ALA A 247 -8.04 -28.63 -3.17
C ALA A 247 -8.77 -29.99 -3.26
N GLN A 248 -8.34 -30.87 -4.17
CA GLN A 248 -8.88 -32.22 -4.32
C GLN A 248 -8.65 -33.10 -3.09
N ARG A 249 -7.51 -32.95 -2.41
CA ARG A 249 -7.20 -33.69 -1.18
C ARG A 249 -8.16 -33.35 -0.04
N HIS A 250 -8.55 -32.07 0.05
CA HIS A 250 -9.40 -31.56 1.12
C HIS A 250 -10.89 -31.43 0.73
N GLY A 251 -11.24 -31.69 -0.53
CA GLY A 251 -12.62 -31.61 -1.03
C GLY A 251 -13.17 -30.18 -1.07
N VAL A 252 -12.31 -29.18 -1.31
CA VAL A 252 -12.65 -27.75 -1.37
C VAL A 252 -12.25 -27.15 -2.72
N SER A 253 -12.57 -25.88 -2.95
CA SER A 253 -12.14 -25.16 -4.16
C SER A 253 -10.69 -24.67 -4.13
N ILE A 254 -10.11 -24.42 -5.31
CA ILE A 254 -8.81 -23.74 -5.48
C ILE A 254 -8.82 -22.38 -4.75
N ALA A 255 -9.93 -21.66 -4.84
CA ALA A 255 -10.11 -20.37 -4.18
C ALA A 255 -10.03 -20.50 -2.64
N ALA A 256 -10.60 -21.57 -2.07
CA ALA A 256 -10.52 -21.84 -0.64
C ALA A 256 -9.07 -22.10 -0.18
N VAL A 257 -8.32 -22.92 -0.94
CA VAL A 257 -6.90 -23.19 -0.67
C VAL A 257 -6.06 -21.91 -0.75
N ALA A 258 -6.23 -21.13 -1.82
CA ALA A 258 -5.52 -19.87 -2.00
C ALA A 258 -5.83 -18.85 -0.88
N THR A 259 -7.09 -18.78 -0.48
CA THR A 259 -7.53 -17.90 0.61
C THR A 259 -6.94 -18.33 1.95
N ARG A 260 -7.00 -19.63 2.28
CA ARG A 260 -6.42 -20.17 3.51
C ARG A 260 -4.90 -19.97 3.56
N TYR A 261 -4.20 -20.20 2.44
CA TYR A 261 -2.77 -19.96 2.33
C TYR A 261 -2.41 -18.52 2.73
N VAL A 262 -3.16 -17.52 2.23
CA VAL A 262 -2.92 -16.12 2.58
C VAL A 262 -3.28 -15.83 4.04
N LEU A 263 -4.39 -16.37 4.55
CA LEU A 263 -4.78 -16.22 5.96
C LEU A 263 -3.78 -16.84 6.94
N ASP A 264 -3.00 -17.83 6.51
CA ASP A 264 -1.97 -18.48 7.35
C ASP A 264 -0.65 -17.71 7.39
N ILE A 265 -0.49 -16.65 6.58
CA ILE A 265 0.66 -15.76 6.70
C ILE A 265 0.55 -15.01 8.05
N PRO A 266 1.57 -15.05 8.93
CA PRO A 266 1.43 -14.58 10.31
C PRO A 266 0.99 -13.12 10.47
N SER A 267 1.42 -12.21 9.59
CA SER A 267 1.02 -10.80 9.65
C SER A 267 -0.40 -10.54 9.13
N VAL A 268 -1.02 -11.49 8.42
CA VAL A 268 -2.33 -11.32 7.79
C VAL A 268 -3.44 -11.50 8.81
N LYS A 269 -4.12 -10.39 9.12
CA LYS A 269 -5.27 -10.38 10.03
C LYS A 269 -6.54 -10.80 9.30
N ALA A 270 -6.75 -10.27 8.09
CA ALA A 270 -7.90 -10.63 7.28
C ALA A 270 -7.61 -10.58 5.77
N VAL A 271 -8.41 -11.32 5.00
CA VAL A 271 -8.47 -11.19 3.54
C VAL A 271 -9.69 -10.35 3.14
N ILE A 272 -9.57 -9.58 2.07
CA ILE A 272 -10.65 -8.82 1.47
C ILE A 272 -11.10 -9.57 0.21
N ILE A 273 -12.29 -10.14 0.28
CA ILE A 273 -12.91 -10.87 -0.82
C ILE A 273 -14.12 -10.07 -1.31
N GLY A 274 -14.25 -9.96 -2.63
CA GLY A 274 -15.28 -9.13 -3.23
C GLY A 274 -16.64 -9.79 -3.07
N SER A 275 -17.59 -9.06 -2.48
CA SER A 275 -18.96 -9.52 -2.31
C SER A 275 -19.84 -8.84 -3.35
N ARG A 276 -20.38 -9.61 -4.30
CA ARG A 276 -21.49 -9.13 -5.12
C ARG A 276 -22.70 -9.03 -4.20
N LEU A 277 -23.44 -7.93 -4.27
CA LEU A 277 -24.67 -7.74 -3.49
C LEU A 277 -25.88 -7.98 -4.41
N SER A 278 -26.06 -9.23 -4.83
CA SER A 278 -27.09 -9.68 -5.78
C SER A 278 -27.76 -10.98 -5.34
N ASP A 279 -28.85 -11.40 -5.98
CA ASP A 279 -29.58 -12.63 -5.59
C ASP A 279 -28.68 -13.90 -5.60
N ASP A 280 -27.67 -13.96 -6.47
CA ASP A 280 -26.72 -15.09 -6.54
C ASP A 280 -25.66 -15.11 -5.41
N SER A 281 -25.72 -14.17 -4.45
CA SER A 281 -24.67 -13.99 -3.43
C SER A 281 -24.49 -15.21 -2.54
N GLU A 282 -25.56 -15.95 -2.22
CA GLU A 282 -25.51 -17.08 -1.29
C GLU A 282 -24.52 -18.16 -1.73
N HIS A 283 -24.45 -18.45 -3.03
CA HIS A 283 -23.52 -19.42 -3.59
C HIS A 283 -22.05 -19.00 -3.41
N TYR A 284 -21.76 -17.70 -3.51
CA TYR A 284 -20.41 -17.18 -3.29
C TYR A 284 -20.05 -17.21 -1.80
N VAL A 285 -21.01 -16.95 -0.91
CA VAL A 285 -20.76 -16.96 0.54
C VAL A 285 -20.40 -18.36 1.04
N GLU A 286 -21.11 -19.39 0.60
CA GLU A 286 -20.78 -20.77 0.97
C GLU A 286 -19.37 -21.16 0.51
N ARG A 287 -19.02 -20.87 -0.75
CA ARG A 287 -17.68 -21.13 -1.29
C ARG A 287 -16.58 -20.36 -0.57
N ASN A 288 -16.83 -19.09 -0.23
CA ASN A 288 -15.88 -18.27 0.51
C ASN A 288 -15.59 -18.84 1.91
N LEU A 289 -16.61 -19.42 2.56
CA LEU A 289 -16.47 -20.01 3.89
C LEU A 289 -15.76 -21.37 3.91
N GLU A 290 -15.57 -22.03 2.76
CA GLU A 290 -14.76 -23.26 2.66
C GLU A 290 -13.34 -23.06 3.21
N ALA A 291 -12.76 -21.86 3.03
CA ALA A 291 -11.41 -21.55 3.52
C ALA A 291 -11.27 -21.71 5.04
N PHE A 292 -12.36 -21.55 5.81
CA PHE A 292 -12.36 -21.68 7.27
C PHE A 292 -12.62 -23.11 7.76
N GLN A 293 -12.83 -24.05 6.84
CA GLN A 293 -12.91 -25.48 7.13
C GLN A 293 -11.58 -26.20 6.86
N LEU A 294 -10.63 -25.48 6.24
CA LEU A 294 -9.36 -26.01 5.79
C LEU A 294 -8.27 -25.72 6.82
N ASN A 295 -7.46 -26.74 7.12
CA ASN A 295 -6.18 -26.59 7.80
C ASN A 295 -5.09 -27.13 6.86
N LEU A 296 -4.21 -26.27 6.38
CA LEU A 296 -3.12 -26.67 5.48
C LEU A 296 -2.06 -27.44 6.26
N SER A 297 -1.80 -28.68 5.85
CA SER A 297 -0.70 -29.48 6.39
C SER A 297 0.66 -28.97 5.90
N LYS A 298 1.75 -29.43 6.52
CA LYS A 298 3.11 -29.13 6.03
C LYS A 298 3.31 -29.65 4.61
N GLU A 299 2.75 -30.82 4.31
CA GLU A 299 2.78 -31.44 2.99
C GLU A 299 2.01 -30.61 1.95
N ASP A 300 0.87 -30.00 2.33
CA ASP A 300 0.14 -29.10 1.43
C ASP A 300 0.94 -27.83 1.13
N LEU A 301 1.55 -27.24 2.16
CA LEU A 301 2.38 -26.04 2.01
C LEU A 301 3.62 -26.32 1.15
N LEU A 302 4.27 -27.48 1.31
CA LEU A 302 5.40 -27.88 0.49
C LEU A 302 5.03 -27.99 -1.00
N VAL A 303 3.88 -28.58 -1.33
CA VAL A 303 3.38 -28.66 -2.71
C VAL A 303 3.20 -27.27 -3.32
N ILE A 304 2.66 -26.31 -2.56
CA ILE A 304 2.49 -24.93 -3.01
C ILE A 304 3.84 -24.24 -3.17
N GLN A 305 4.75 -24.39 -2.20
CA GLN A 305 6.09 -23.79 -2.22
C GLN A 305 6.94 -24.28 -3.40
N GLU A 306 6.94 -25.58 -3.68
CA GLU A 306 7.67 -26.15 -4.82
C GLU A 306 7.17 -25.56 -6.15
N ALA A 307 5.86 -25.40 -6.31
CA ALA A 307 5.29 -24.77 -7.49
C ALA A 307 5.65 -23.27 -7.60
N GLN A 308 5.72 -22.57 -6.46
CA GLN A 308 6.13 -21.16 -6.42
C GLN A 308 7.58 -20.96 -6.87
N GLU A 309 8.50 -21.91 -6.68
CA GLU A 309 9.89 -21.77 -7.13
C GLU A 309 10.04 -21.61 -8.65
N GLY A 310 9.02 -21.98 -9.44
CA GLY A 310 8.97 -21.69 -10.87
C GLY A 310 8.60 -20.23 -11.22
N LEU A 311 8.17 -19.42 -10.25
CA LEU A 311 7.79 -18.02 -10.44
C LEU A 311 9.02 -17.10 -10.39
N THR A 312 8.93 -16.00 -11.14
CA THR A 312 9.78 -14.82 -10.94
C THR A 312 9.22 -14.00 -9.78
N ASP A 313 10.08 -13.49 -8.89
CA ASP A 313 9.63 -12.54 -7.87
C ASP A 313 9.19 -11.23 -8.53
N ILE A 314 7.95 -10.80 -8.22
CA ILE A 314 7.43 -9.51 -8.65
C ILE A 314 8.39 -8.42 -8.13
N PRO A 315 8.86 -7.50 -8.99
CA PRO A 315 9.83 -6.48 -8.60
C PRO A 315 9.27 -5.49 -7.58
N ASN A 316 10.18 -4.75 -6.94
CA ASN A 316 9.90 -3.71 -5.95
C ASN A 316 9.21 -4.24 -4.66
N ASP A 317 8.75 -3.35 -3.78
CA ASP A 317 8.08 -3.72 -2.52
C ASP A 317 6.55 -3.76 -2.70
N CYS A 318 5.82 -4.26 -1.70
CA CYS A 318 4.36 -4.21 -1.67
C CYS A 318 3.86 -2.77 -1.78
N GLY A 319 2.86 -2.52 -2.65
CA GLY A 319 2.28 -1.20 -2.88
C GLY A 319 2.98 -0.40 -3.98
N ASP A 320 4.23 -0.73 -4.34
CA ASP A 320 4.96 -0.04 -5.41
C ASP A 320 4.32 -0.23 -6.79
N GLU A 321 3.44 -1.22 -6.97
CA GLU A 321 2.72 -1.41 -8.24
C GLU A 321 1.82 -0.23 -8.66
N TYR A 322 1.61 0.74 -7.76
CA TYR A 322 0.91 2.00 -8.01
C TYR A 322 1.83 3.21 -8.23
N ARG A 323 3.14 3.05 -8.03
CA ARG A 323 4.11 4.16 -8.02
C ARG A 323 5.34 3.92 -8.89
N ARG A 324 5.76 2.66 -9.06
CA ARG A 324 6.99 2.27 -9.75
C ARG A 324 6.71 1.22 -10.83
N ALA A 325 7.44 1.31 -11.94
CA ALA A 325 7.34 0.34 -13.00
C ALA A 325 7.82 -1.06 -12.54
N PRO A 326 7.20 -2.16 -13.02
CA PRO A 326 6.00 -2.18 -13.85
C PRO A 326 4.75 -1.76 -13.06
N ILE A 327 3.95 -0.86 -13.62
CA ILE A 327 2.69 -0.43 -13.00
C ILE A 327 1.65 -1.53 -13.21
N LEU A 328 1.14 -2.12 -12.12
CA LEU A 328 0.23 -3.27 -12.16
C LEU A 328 -1.22 -2.85 -11.88
N THR A 329 -1.64 -1.74 -12.47
CA THR A 329 -3.04 -1.29 -12.47
C THR A 329 -3.81 -1.92 -13.63
N ALA A 330 -5.13 -1.75 -13.66
CA ALA A 330 -5.95 -2.29 -14.75
C ALA A 330 -5.65 -1.63 -16.13
N ALA A 331 -5.26 -0.36 -16.14
CA ALA A 331 -4.85 0.35 -17.34
C ALA A 331 -3.39 0.10 -17.72
N GLY A 332 -2.54 -0.25 -16.76
CA GLY A 332 -1.10 -0.39 -16.95
C GLY A 332 -0.33 0.92 -16.76
N ASP A 333 -1.02 1.96 -16.31
CA ASP A 333 -0.49 3.25 -15.88
C ASP A 333 -1.30 3.80 -14.69
N THR A 334 -1.04 5.03 -14.26
CA THR A 334 -1.77 5.68 -13.17
C THR A 334 -2.86 6.66 -13.65
N SER A 335 -3.18 6.67 -14.95
CA SER A 335 -4.09 7.67 -15.57
C SER A 335 -5.50 7.67 -14.99
N HIS A 336 -6.00 6.52 -14.52
CA HIS A 336 -7.31 6.41 -13.88
C HIS A 336 -7.31 6.80 -12.40
N HIS A 337 -6.15 7.12 -11.84
CA HIS A 337 -5.98 7.47 -10.43
C HIS A 337 -5.66 8.96 -10.21
N PHE A 338 -5.33 9.69 -11.28
CA PHE A 338 -5.09 11.13 -11.25
C PHE A 338 -5.99 11.78 -12.31
N GLU A 339 -6.80 12.77 -11.92
CA GLU A 339 -7.20 13.80 -12.88
C GLU A 339 -5.93 14.55 -13.29
N GLU A 340 -5.75 14.87 -14.58
CA GLU A 340 -4.56 15.52 -15.13
C GLU A 340 -3.98 16.56 -14.17
N THR A 341 -2.95 16.19 -13.42
CA THR A 341 -2.25 17.13 -12.55
C THR A 341 -1.52 18.09 -13.47
N THR A 342 -1.99 19.33 -13.52
CA THR A 342 -1.24 20.43 -14.11
C THR A 342 0.19 20.37 -13.56
N ALA A 343 1.18 20.29 -14.46
CA ALA A 343 2.60 20.28 -14.12
C ALA A 343 2.86 21.18 -12.90
N ALA A 344 3.43 20.60 -11.84
CA ALA A 344 3.73 21.31 -10.61
C ALA A 344 4.40 22.64 -10.95
N LYS A 345 3.72 23.75 -10.66
CA LYS A 345 4.34 25.06 -10.76
C LYS A 345 5.48 25.06 -9.74
N PRO A 346 6.68 25.56 -10.09
CA PRO A 346 7.78 25.66 -9.14
C PRO A 346 7.31 26.50 -7.95
N THR A 347 7.01 25.84 -6.85
CA THR A 347 6.72 26.48 -5.57
C THR A 347 8.07 26.82 -4.96
N ARG A 348 8.30 28.11 -4.69
CA ARG A 348 9.42 28.52 -3.83
C ARG A 348 9.16 27.89 -2.47
N GLY A 349 9.95 26.89 -2.09
CA GLY A 349 9.80 26.21 -0.81
C GLY A 349 10.09 27.19 0.33
N SER A 350 9.07 27.68 1.03
CA SER A 350 9.26 28.57 2.18
C SER A 350 9.73 27.78 3.41
N CYS A 351 11.01 27.44 3.47
CA CYS A 351 11.64 27.10 4.74
C CYS A 351 12.15 28.41 5.37
N SER A 352 11.82 28.67 6.64
CA SER A 352 12.19 29.91 7.36
C SER A 352 13.70 30.22 7.38
N TRP A 353 14.54 29.25 7.01
CA TRP A 353 15.99 29.37 6.89
C TRP A 353 16.47 30.01 5.56
N GLN A 354 15.66 29.99 4.50
CA GLN A 354 16.09 30.44 3.16
C GLN A 354 16.12 31.97 3.02
N THR A 355 15.14 32.67 3.60
CA THR A 355 15.04 34.14 3.55
C THR A 355 15.98 34.78 4.58
N GLY A 356 17.23 35.02 4.18
CA GLY A 356 18.19 35.85 4.91
C GLY A 356 19.60 35.24 5.12
N ARG A 357 19.84 33.99 4.71
CA ARG A 357 21.11 33.28 4.95
C ARG A 357 21.83 32.74 3.70
N GLY A 358 21.35 33.07 2.50
CA GLY A 358 22.01 32.67 1.25
C GLY A 358 21.93 31.16 0.97
N TYR A 359 20.79 30.54 1.29
CA TYR A 359 20.56 29.09 1.19
C TYR A 359 19.39 28.79 0.26
N CYS A 360 19.49 27.71 -0.52
CA CYS A 360 18.41 27.11 -1.28
C CYS A 360 18.52 25.57 -1.19
N ARG A 361 17.39 24.86 -1.36
CA ARG A 361 17.36 23.39 -1.29
C ARG A 361 18.07 22.80 -2.49
N ALA A 362 17.83 23.34 -3.68
CA ALA A 362 18.49 22.89 -4.90
C ALA A 362 18.72 24.02 -5.91
N VAL A 363 19.78 23.88 -6.70
CA VAL A 363 20.11 24.77 -7.82
C VAL A 363 20.33 23.94 -9.08
N ARG A 364 19.62 24.28 -10.15
CA ARG A 364 19.91 23.82 -11.51
C ARG A 364 20.72 24.87 -12.26
N ALA A 365 21.91 24.52 -12.73
CA ALA A 365 22.75 25.36 -13.57
C ALA A 365 23.11 24.60 -14.85
N GLY A 366 22.43 24.91 -15.95
CA GLY A 366 22.52 24.13 -17.18
C GLY A 366 22.00 22.70 -17.00
N ASN A 367 22.86 21.72 -17.28
CA ASN A 367 22.56 20.29 -17.18
C ASN A 367 22.78 19.70 -15.78
N VAL A 368 23.34 20.46 -14.83
CA VAL A 368 23.68 19.97 -13.49
C VAL A 368 22.72 20.53 -12.46
N ILE A 369 22.17 19.64 -11.62
CA ILE A 369 21.39 19.98 -10.44
C ILE A 369 22.20 19.63 -9.20
N ARG A 370 22.35 20.59 -8.28
CA ARG A 370 23.00 20.39 -6.99
C ARG A 370 22.01 20.57 -5.87
N ILE A 371 21.96 19.60 -4.97
CA ILE A 371 21.09 19.61 -3.81
C ILE A 371 21.95 19.79 -2.57
N SER A 372 21.57 20.78 -1.76
CA SER A 372 22.22 21.08 -0.50
C SER A 372 22.06 19.94 0.50
N GLY A 373 22.86 19.96 1.57
CA GLY A 373 22.72 19.02 2.70
C GLY A 373 21.26 18.93 3.17
N THR A 374 20.76 17.69 3.19
CA THR A 374 19.37 17.36 3.47
C THR A 374 19.29 16.40 4.64
N THR A 375 18.57 16.80 5.68
CA THR A 375 18.30 15.99 6.88
C THR A 375 16.81 15.63 6.96
N ALA A 376 16.45 14.72 7.86
CA ALA A 376 15.07 14.22 8.03
C ALA A 376 14.18 15.22 8.82
N ASN A 377 14.24 16.50 8.45
CA ASN A 377 13.44 17.55 9.05
C ASN A 377 11.95 17.23 8.92
N SER A 378 11.21 17.50 9.99
CA SER A 378 9.78 17.27 10.02
C SER A 378 8.99 18.47 9.52
N PRO A 379 7.99 18.26 8.66
CA PRO A 379 6.99 19.28 8.36
C PRO A 379 5.95 19.43 9.49
N ILE A 380 5.93 18.50 10.46
CA ILE A 380 5.02 18.49 11.60
C ILE A 380 5.74 19.02 12.85
N PRO A 381 5.32 20.16 13.44
CA PRO A 381 6.05 20.80 14.55
C PRO A 381 6.25 19.94 15.80
N THR A 382 5.35 18.98 16.05
CA THR A 382 5.40 18.10 17.23
C THR A 382 6.33 16.90 17.06
N ILE A 383 6.85 16.67 15.84
CA ILE A 383 7.76 15.56 15.53
C ILE A 383 9.15 16.17 15.27
N PRO A 384 10.18 15.92 16.09
CA PRO A 384 11.49 16.56 15.92
C PRO A 384 12.25 16.10 14.66
N ALA A 385 12.13 14.83 14.30
CA ALA A 385 12.72 14.23 13.10
C ALA A 385 11.82 13.10 12.60
N ILE A 386 11.52 13.10 11.31
CA ILE A 386 10.77 12.00 10.69
C ILE A 386 11.70 10.79 10.61
N GLY A 387 11.21 9.63 11.03
CA GLY A 387 11.99 8.41 11.25
C GLY A 387 12.62 8.34 12.65
N GLY A 388 12.34 9.30 13.54
CA GLY A 388 12.70 9.24 14.96
C GLY A 388 14.18 8.97 15.17
N CYS A 389 14.51 7.90 15.90
CA CYS A 389 15.89 7.48 16.19
C CYS A 389 16.43 6.39 15.23
N CYS A 390 15.72 6.10 14.14
CA CYS A 390 16.11 5.07 13.17
C CYS A 390 16.82 5.72 11.98
N ALA A 391 18.13 5.48 11.84
CA ALA A 391 18.95 6.12 10.82
C ALA A 391 18.53 5.74 9.40
N ARG A 392 18.10 4.49 9.22
CA ARG A 392 17.55 3.99 7.96
C ARG A 392 16.25 4.70 7.58
N SER A 393 15.34 4.92 8.52
CA SER A 393 14.09 5.66 8.30
C SER A 393 14.34 7.14 8.02
N GLN A 394 15.28 7.77 8.73
CA GLN A 394 15.73 9.12 8.41
C GLN A 394 16.37 9.19 7.00
N THR A 395 17.10 8.16 6.58
CA THR A 395 17.71 8.11 5.24
C THR A 395 16.66 8.06 4.13
N VAL A 396 15.62 7.25 4.29
CA VAL A 396 14.47 7.21 3.36
C VAL A 396 13.86 8.60 3.25
N ARG A 397 13.54 9.24 4.39
CA ARG A 397 12.99 10.60 4.40
C ARG A 397 13.88 11.63 3.70
N VAL A 398 15.19 11.58 3.95
CA VAL A 398 16.14 12.49 3.31
C VAL A 398 16.10 12.35 1.79
N LEU A 399 16.03 11.11 1.30
CA LEU A 399 15.97 10.82 -0.13
C LEU A 399 14.62 11.21 -0.74
N ASP A 400 13.52 11.12 0.00
CA ASP A 400 12.21 11.64 -0.41
C ASP A 400 12.25 13.17 -0.62
N ILE A 401 12.85 13.91 0.32
CA ILE A 401 13.02 15.38 0.21
C ILE A 401 13.91 15.73 -1.00
N ILE A 402 14.97 14.95 -1.22
CA ILE A 402 15.85 15.08 -2.39
C ILE A 402 15.06 14.84 -3.68
N GLU A 403 14.25 13.78 -3.74
CA GLU A 403 13.42 13.45 -4.90
C GLU A 403 12.43 14.58 -5.22
N ASN A 404 11.76 15.15 -4.21
CA ASN A 404 10.85 16.28 -4.40
C ASN A 404 11.57 17.51 -4.99
N ALA A 405 12.77 17.82 -4.48
CA ALA A 405 13.59 18.91 -5.01
C ALA A 405 14.02 18.67 -6.46
N LEU A 406 14.34 17.42 -6.83
CA LEU A 406 14.64 17.05 -8.22
C LEU A 406 13.42 17.21 -9.11
N LYS A 407 12.25 16.70 -8.69
CA LYS A 407 10.98 16.82 -9.42
C LYS A 407 10.63 18.28 -9.72
N ALA A 408 10.77 19.16 -8.73
CA ALA A 408 10.55 20.60 -8.89
C ALA A 408 11.50 21.28 -9.89
N LEU A 409 12.64 20.66 -10.22
CA LEU A 409 13.60 21.09 -11.23
C LEU A 409 13.55 20.27 -12.53
N GLY A 410 12.52 19.42 -12.70
CA GLY A 410 12.31 18.59 -13.89
C GLY A 410 13.30 17.43 -14.02
N SER A 411 13.68 16.82 -12.90
CA SER A 411 14.60 15.69 -12.79
C SER A 411 14.03 14.61 -11.85
N SER A 412 14.74 13.51 -11.66
CA SER A 412 14.36 12.40 -10.79
C SER A 412 15.58 11.73 -10.15
N LEU A 413 15.36 10.78 -9.24
CA LEU A 413 16.44 10.01 -8.62
C LEU A 413 17.28 9.21 -9.61
N SER A 414 16.75 8.86 -10.79
CA SER A 414 17.53 8.16 -11.84
C SER A 414 18.58 9.04 -12.51
N ASP A 415 18.51 10.36 -12.32
CA ASP A 415 19.48 11.31 -12.87
C ASP A 415 20.64 11.58 -11.91
N VAL A 416 20.57 11.04 -10.67
CA VAL A 416 21.58 11.28 -9.64
C VAL A 416 22.86 10.52 -9.97
N VAL A 417 23.95 11.26 -10.16
CA VAL A 417 25.28 10.72 -10.47
C VAL A 417 26.18 10.64 -9.24
N ARG A 418 25.88 11.42 -8.19
CA ARG A 418 26.69 11.46 -6.97
C ARG A 418 25.86 11.73 -5.73
N THR A 419 26.22 11.06 -4.63
CA THR A 419 25.78 11.40 -3.28
C THR A 419 26.97 11.57 -2.32
N ARG A 420 26.84 12.49 -1.36
CA ARG A 420 27.74 12.62 -0.21
C ARG A 420 26.90 12.48 1.05
N ILE A 421 27.25 11.50 1.88
CA ILE A 421 26.50 11.11 3.06
C ILE A 421 27.35 11.44 4.29
N MET A 422 26.81 12.28 5.16
CA MET A 422 27.37 12.58 6.46
C MET A 422 26.51 11.90 7.53
N ILE A 423 27.12 11.05 8.34
CA ILE A 423 26.43 10.35 9.44
C ILE A 423 26.97 10.80 10.79
N ARG A 424 26.12 10.78 11.82
CA ARG A 424 26.52 11.20 13.17
C ARG A 424 27.56 10.28 13.81
N ASP A 425 27.39 8.96 13.67
CA ASP A 425 28.24 7.94 14.28
C ASP A 425 28.47 6.78 13.31
N ALA A 426 29.60 6.08 13.43
CA ALA A 426 29.91 4.93 12.58
C ALA A 426 28.92 3.75 12.76
N SER A 427 28.25 3.64 13.91
CA SER A 427 27.30 2.57 14.22
C SER A 427 26.10 2.54 13.27
N VAL A 428 25.72 3.67 12.66
CA VAL A 428 24.57 3.75 11.75
C VAL A 428 24.95 3.56 10.28
N CYS A 429 26.24 3.33 9.98
CA CYS A 429 26.76 3.25 8.61
C CYS A 429 26.03 2.18 7.77
N GLU A 430 25.83 0.99 8.32
CA GLU A 430 25.19 -0.13 7.60
C GLU A 430 23.71 0.18 7.30
N GLU A 431 22.98 0.72 8.29
CA GLU A 431 21.58 1.09 8.16
C GLU A 431 21.35 2.16 7.08
N VAL A 432 22.15 3.22 7.12
CA VAL A 432 22.13 4.30 6.12
C VAL A 432 22.50 3.77 4.74
N SER A 433 23.56 2.95 4.63
CA SER A 433 24.01 2.38 3.36
C SER A 433 22.96 1.47 2.72
N ARG A 434 22.25 0.67 3.52
CA ARG A 434 21.16 -0.19 3.03
C ARG A 434 19.96 0.62 2.54
N ALA A 435 19.53 1.64 3.28
CA ALA A 435 18.44 2.52 2.84
C ALA A 435 18.80 3.22 1.52
N HIS A 436 19.98 3.83 1.45
CA HIS A 436 20.48 4.47 0.23
C HIS A 436 20.55 3.49 -0.94
N GLY A 437 21.14 2.31 -0.73
CA GLY A 437 21.24 1.26 -1.75
C GLY A 437 19.87 0.81 -2.26
N TRP A 438 18.90 0.62 -1.37
CA TRP A 438 17.53 0.29 -1.74
C TRP A 438 16.88 1.38 -2.61
N VAL A 439 16.91 2.65 -2.20
CA VAL A 439 16.31 3.75 -2.96
C VAL A 439 16.90 3.84 -4.38
N PHE A 440 18.23 3.81 -4.52
CA PHE A 440 18.85 3.93 -5.84
C PHE A 440 18.75 2.66 -6.69
N GLN A 441 18.67 1.49 -6.07
CA GLN A 441 18.29 0.26 -6.78
C GLN A 441 16.89 0.38 -7.38
N MET A 442 15.93 0.93 -6.63
CA MET A 442 14.58 1.20 -7.14
C MET A 442 14.56 2.28 -8.23
N ALA A 443 15.50 3.23 -8.20
CA ALA A 443 15.68 4.23 -9.25
C ALA A 443 16.46 3.71 -10.48
N GLY A 444 16.97 2.47 -10.44
CA GLY A 444 17.70 1.86 -11.54
C GLY A 444 19.14 2.38 -11.75
N VAL A 445 19.72 3.07 -10.75
CA VAL A 445 21.05 3.69 -10.86
C VAL A 445 21.95 3.39 -9.65
N ARG A 446 23.25 3.69 -9.79
CA ARG A 446 24.25 3.51 -8.74
C ARG A 446 25.16 4.75 -8.70
N PRO A 447 24.78 5.80 -7.97
CA PRO A 447 25.57 7.03 -7.92
C PRO A 447 26.94 6.79 -7.27
N ALA A 448 27.93 7.58 -7.69
CA ALA A 448 29.19 7.66 -6.96
C ALA A 448 28.91 8.12 -5.52
N ASN A 449 29.36 7.37 -4.53
CA ASN A 449 29.03 7.61 -3.14
C ASN A 449 30.27 7.88 -2.29
N THR A 450 30.16 8.82 -1.36
CA THR A 450 31.13 9.01 -0.28
C THR A 450 30.35 9.11 1.03
N LEU A 451 30.71 8.28 2.00
CA LEU A 451 30.09 8.25 3.34
C LEU A 451 31.16 8.55 4.39
N VAL A 452 30.88 9.52 5.27
CA VAL A 452 31.80 9.96 6.33
C VAL A 452 31.05 10.23 7.63
N THR A 453 31.75 10.11 8.76
CA THR A 453 31.24 10.55 10.07
C THR A 453 31.47 12.06 10.25
N ALA A 454 30.45 12.79 10.72
CA ALA A 454 30.53 14.24 10.96
C ALA A 454 29.62 14.68 12.12
N GLY A 455 29.91 15.85 12.71
CA GLY A 455 28.99 16.50 13.64
C GLY A 455 27.83 17.15 12.89
N LEU A 456 26.62 16.62 13.04
CA LEU A 456 25.41 17.10 12.36
C LEU A 456 24.70 18.18 13.20
N VAL A 457 24.07 19.14 12.52
CA VAL A 457 23.26 20.19 13.16
C VAL A 457 21.87 19.65 13.52
N GLY A 458 21.43 19.91 14.76
CA GLY A 458 20.16 19.43 15.30
C GLY A 458 20.32 18.10 16.04
N ASP A 459 19.85 18.02 17.28
CA ASP A 459 20.17 16.92 18.19
C ASP A 459 19.62 15.55 17.76
N HIS A 460 18.58 15.55 16.93
CA HIS A 460 17.89 14.34 16.47
C HIS A 460 18.40 13.82 15.11
N MET A 461 19.24 14.57 14.39
CA MET A 461 19.64 14.20 13.02
C MET A 461 20.78 13.18 13.03
N LEU A 462 20.57 12.04 12.39
CA LEU A 462 21.53 10.93 12.30
C LEU A 462 22.24 10.89 10.95
N VAL A 463 21.62 11.45 9.92
CA VAL A 463 22.12 11.45 8.54
C VAL A 463 21.80 12.78 7.86
N GLU A 464 22.76 13.25 7.07
CA GLU A 464 22.61 14.37 6.14
C GLU A 464 23.17 13.96 4.78
N ILE A 465 22.42 14.20 3.69
CA ILE A 465 22.82 13.80 2.34
C ILE A 465 22.80 15.00 1.40
N GLU A 466 23.88 15.15 0.63
CA GLU A 466 23.92 15.96 -0.58
C GLU A 466 23.81 15.07 -1.81
N ALA A 467 23.23 15.60 -2.87
CA ALA A 467 23.14 14.92 -4.16
C ALA A 467 23.47 15.84 -5.34
N GLU A 468 24.04 15.26 -6.39
CA GLU A 468 24.25 15.91 -7.68
C GLU A 468 23.61 15.04 -8.76
N ALA A 469 22.80 15.66 -9.61
CA ALA A 469 22.13 15.03 -10.74
C ALA A 469 22.50 15.69 -12.06
N GLU A 470 22.52 14.91 -13.13
CA GLU A 470 22.78 15.36 -14.48
C GLU A 470 21.58 15.02 -15.38
N VAL A 471 21.03 16.03 -16.05
CA VAL A 471 19.87 15.89 -16.94
C VAL A 471 20.23 16.33 -18.36
N GLU A 472 19.51 15.82 -19.37
CA GLU A 472 19.65 16.34 -20.73
C GLU A 472 19.32 17.85 -20.78
N CYS A 473 20.13 18.59 -21.54
CA CYS A 473 20.15 20.05 -21.49
C CYS A 473 18.82 20.66 -21.98
N ALA A 474 18.02 21.21 -21.07
CA ALA A 474 16.87 22.04 -21.40
C ALA A 474 17.11 23.47 -20.88
N MET A 475 17.36 24.38 -21.82
CA MET A 475 17.40 25.85 -21.70
C MET A 475 18.55 26.47 -20.87
N ALA A 476 19.15 27.54 -21.40
CA ALA A 476 20.15 28.35 -20.70
C ALA A 476 19.51 29.07 -19.51
N GLY A 477 19.99 28.81 -18.29
CA GLY A 477 19.49 29.48 -17.09
C GLY A 477 20.02 28.87 -15.79
N VAL A 478 19.89 29.63 -14.69
CA VAL A 478 20.09 29.15 -13.33
C VAL A 478 18.73 29.20 -12.62
N TYR A 479 18.28 28.06 -12.11
CA TYR A 479 17.03 27.92 -11.38
C TYR A 479 17.33 27.46 -9.95
N SER A 480 16.59 27.96 -8.96
CA SER A 480 16.82 27.65 -7.56
C SER A 480 15.48 27.54 -6.82
N ILE A 481 15.38 26.57 -5.92
CA ILE A 481 14.18 26.27 -5.12
C ILE A 481 14.47 26.13 -3.63
#